data_AF-A0A0D7QJH6-F1
#
_entry.id   AF-A0A0D7QJH6-F1
#
_cell.length_a   1.000
_cell.length_b   1.000
_cell.length_c   1.000
_cell.angle_alpha   90.00
_cell.angle_beta   90.00
_cell.angle_gamma   90.00
#
_symmetry.space_group_name_H-M   'P 1'
#
loop_
_entity.id
_entity.type
_entity.pdbx_description
1 polymer ?
#
loop_
_entity_poly.entity_id
_entity_poly.type
_entity_poly.pdbx_seq_one_letter_code
_entity_poly.pdbx_strand_id
1 'polypeptide(L)' 'MRSLLARFFRDESGTTALEYAIIGGGLSIIIVYAVGGIGTNLSARFASVSTSLK' A
#
# COMPACT_ATOMS: atom_id res chain seq x y z
N MET A 1 -25.05 -14.01 28.97
CA MET A 1 -23.98 -14.79 28.30
C MET A 1 -24.39 -15.35 26.94
N ARG A 2 -25.51 -16.09 26.83
CA ARG A 2 -25.98 -16.67 25.55
C ARG A 2 -26.08 -15.67 24.38
N SER A 3 -26.61 -14.47 24.63
CA SER A 3 -26.71 -13.39 23.63
C SER A 3 -25.35 -12.84 23.17
N LEU A 4 -24.36 -12.76 24.08
CA LEU A 4 -23.02 -12.29 23.74
C LEU A 4 -22.27 -13.30 22.87
N LEU A 5 -22.38 -14.59 23.19
CA LEU A 5 -21.81 -15.67 22.38
C LEU A 5 -22.45 -15.72 20.99
N ALA A 6 -23.78 -15.60 20.90
CA ALA A 6 -24.48 -15.57 19.61
C ALA A 6 -24.10 -14.37 18.74
N ARG A 7 -23.79 -13.22 19.34
CA ARG A 7 -23.29 -12.03 18.62
C ARG A 7 -21.85 -12.21 18.15
N PHE A 8 -20.99 -12.82 18.96
CA PHE A 8 -19.60 -13.12 18.60
C PHE A 8 -19.52 -14.11 17.42
N PHE A 9 -20.35 -15.16 17.40
CA PHE A 9 -20.43 -16.10 16.28
C PHE A 9 -21.02 -15.49 14.98
N ARG A 10 -21.69 -14.34 15.07
CA ARG A 10 -22.26 -13.59 13.94
C ARG A 10 -21.41 -12.39 13.53
N ASP A 11 -20.23 -12.23 14.13
CA ASP A 11 -19.36 -11.11 13.84
C ASP A 11 -18.50 -11.42 12.60
N GLU A 12 -18.79 -10.71 11.51
CA GLU A 12 -18.06 -10.81 10.24
C GLU A 12 -16.95 -9.76 10.11
N SER A 13 -16.75 -8.94 11.15
CA SER A 13 -15.74 -7.87 11.16
C SER A 13 -14.32 -8.36 10.84
N GLY A 14 -13.98 -9.60 11.22
CA GLY A 14 -12.71 -10.25 10.89
C GLY A 14 -12.56 -10.60 9.40
N THR A 15 -13.62 -11.03 8.74
CA THR A 15 -13.63 -11.30 7.29
C THR A 15 -13.47 -10.00 6.51
N THR A 16 -14.20 -8.96 6.92
CA THR A 16 -14.08 -7.61 6.35
C THR A 16 -12.67 -7.03 6.53
N ALA A 17 -12.05 -7.23 7.70
CA ALA A 17 -10.67 -6.79 7.95
C ALA A 17 -9.64 -7.50 7.04
N LEU A 18 -9.85 -8.78 6.74
CA LEU A 18 -8.98 -9.55 5.85
C LEU A 18 -9.06 -9.06 4.39
N GLU A 19 -10.26 -8.71 3.92
CA GLU A 19 -10.47 -8.16 2.58
C GLU A 19 -9.76 -6.80 2.41
N TYR A 20 -9.93 -5.90 3.39
CA TYR A 20 -9.23 -4.61 3.39
C TYR A 20 -7.71 -4.78 3.53
N ALA A 21 -7.23 -5.78 4.28
CA ALA A 21 -5.81 -6.07 4.40
C ALA A 21 -5.20 -6.55 3.08
N ILE A 22 -5.91 -7.40 2.32
CA ILE A 22 -5.44 -7.89 1.01
C ILE A 22 -5.43 -6.75 -0.02
N ILE A 23 -6.49 -5.94 -0.08
CA ILE A 23 -6.56 -4.79 -1.01
C ILE A 23 -5.49 -3.75 -0.66
N GLY A 24 -5.36 -3.40 0.63
CA GLY A 24 -4.35 -2.46 1.12
C GLY A 24 -2.93 -2.98 0.88
N GLY A 25 -2.69 -4.27 1.11
CA GLY A 25 -1.43 -4.93 0.81
C GLY A 25 -1.07 -4.85 -0.67
N GLY A 26 -2.00 -5.15 -1.56
CA GLY A 26 -1.81 -5.04 -3.01
C GLY A 26 -1.51 -3.61 -3.47
N LEU A 27 -2.26 -2.63 -2.96
CA LEU A 27 -2.03 -1.21 -3.24
C LEU A 27 -0.66 -0.74 -2.76
N SER A 28 -0.20 -1.21 -1.59
CA SER A 28 1.10 -0.83 -1.05
C SER A 28 2.25 -1.19 -1.99
N ILE A 29 2.20 -2.39 -2.60
CA ILE A 29 3.22 -2.87 -3.53
C ILE A 29 3.26 -1.99 -4.78
N ILE A 30 2.09 -1.67 -5.34
CA ILE A 30 1.97 -0.80 -6.53
C ILE A 30 2.58 0.58 -6.26
N ILE A 31 2.29 1.17 -5.09
CA ILE A 31 2.81 2.48 -4.70
C ILE A 31 4.34 2.46 -4.60
N VAL A 32 4.92 1.43 -3.96
CA VAL A 32 6.39 1.30 -3.83
C VAL A 32 7.06 1.27 -5.21
N TYR A 33 6.54 0.48 -6.14
CA TYR A 33 7.08 0.42 -7.51
C TYR A 33 6.95 1.76 -8.24
N ALA A 34 5.79 2.42 -8.15
CA ALA A 34 5.56 3.71 -8.79
C ALA A 34 6.52 4.80 -8.26
N VAL A 35 6.65 4.91 -6.94
CA VAL A 35 7.54 5.89 -6.30
C VAL A 35 9.01 5.59 -6.63
N GLY A 36 9.42 4.32 -6.67
CA GLY A 36 10.76 3.93 -7.11
C GLY A 36 11.06 4.40 -8.54
N GLY A 37 10.13 4.18 -9.48
CA GLY A 37 10.27 4.64 -10.85
C GLY A 37 10.35 6.17 -11.00
N ILE A 38 9.55 6.92 -10.20
CA ILE A 38 9.64 8.38 -10.16
C ILE A 38 11.02 8.82 -9.64
N GLY A 39 11.52 8.19 -8.57
CA GLY A 39 12.82 8.49 -7.99
C GLY A 39 13.98 8.29 -8.98
N THR A 40 13.98 7.18 -9.72
CA THR A 40 14.97 6.92 -10.77
C THR A 40 14.93 7.97 -11.88
N ASN A 41 13.74 8.30 -12.38
CA ASN A 41 13.57 9.32 -13.42
C ASN A 41 14.03 10.69 -12.95
N LEU A 42 13.69 11.07 -11.73
CA LEU A 42 14.09 12.34 -11.13
C LEU A 42 15.61 12.42 -10.97
N SER A 43 16.24 11.35 -10.48
CA SER A 43 17.70 11.25 -10.37
C SER A 43 18.38 11.40 -11.74
N ALA A 44 17.87 10.74 -12.78
CA ALA A 44 18.39 10.86 -14.14
C ALA A 44 18.28 12.30 -14.68
N ARG A 45 17.18 13.00 -14.39
CA ARG A 45 17.01 14.42 -14.76
C ARG A 45 18.01 15.31 -14.05
N PHE A 46 18.18 15.15 -12.73
CA PHE A 46 19.18 15.91 -11.98
C PHE A 46 20.61 15.64 -12.44
N ALA A 47 20.94 14.38 -12.74
CA ALA A 47 22.24 14.00 -13.29
C ALA A 47 22.48 14.68 -14.65
N SER A 48 21.48 14.67 -15.54
CA SER A 48 21.57 15.35 -16.83
C SER A 48 21.84 16.85 -16.66
N VAL A 49 21.12 17.53 -15.77
CA VAL A 49 21.35 18.96 -15.50
C VAL A 49 22.74 19.19 -14.90
N SER A 50 23.16 18.37 -13.93
CA SER A 50 24.49 18.48 -13.31
C SER A 50 25.63 18.27 -14.32
N THR A 51 25.45 17.39 -15.30
CA THR A 51 26.41 17.19 -16.38
C THR A 51 26.45 18.40 -17.31
N SER A 52 25.29 18.98 -17.67
CA SER A 52 25.23 20.17 -18.51
C SER A 52 25.79 21.45 -17.87
N LEU A 53 25.93 21.47 -16.54
CA LEU A 53 26.48 22.60 -15.77
C LEU A 53 27.99 22.48 -15.50
N LYS A 54 28.62 21.34 -15.80
CA LYS A 54 30.08 21.15 -15.73
C LYS A 54 30.72 21.55 -17.05
#